data_AF-A0A7S9DY45-F1
#
_entry.id   AF-A0A7S9DY45-F1
#
_cell.length_a   1.000
_cell.length_b   1.000
_cell.length_c   1.000
_cell.angle_alpha   90.00
_cell.angle_beta   90.00
_cell.angle_gamma   90.00
#
_symmetry.space_group_name_H-M   'P 1'
#
loop_
_entity.id
_entity.type
_entity.pdbx_description
1 polymer ?
#
loop_
_entity_poly.entity_id
_entity_poly.type
_entity_poly.pdbx_seq_one_letter_code
_entity_poly.pdbx_strand_id
1 'polypeptide(L)' 'MLALIKVIVNDYGWIHLSLGLFGNFAFFVGSILFLPRFEMYQTLGVWLFIIGAFFMLLGTVGRLLVDISGKTKK' A
#
# COMPACT_ATOMS: atom_id res chain seq x y z
N MET A 1 -25.17 7.20 -1.85
CA MET A 1 -24.14 6.14 -1.83
C MET A 1 -22.94 6.45 -2.75
N LEU A 2 -23.15 6.72 -4.05
CA LEU A 2 -22.06 7.09 -4.98
C LEU A 2 -21.31 8.40 -4.62
N ALA A 3 -21.99 9.38 -4.04
CA ALA A 3 -21.37 10.65 -3.62
C ALA A 3 -20.39 10.49 -2.44
N LEU A 4 -20.64 9.53 -1.53
CA LEU A 4 -19.78 9.28 -0.36
C LEU A 4 -18.46 8.61 -0.79
N ILE A 5 -18.55 7.64 -1.70
CA ILE A 5 -17.38 7.02 -2.34
C ILE A 5 -16.56 8.09 -3.07
N LYS A 6 -17.22 9.05 -3.72
CA LYS A 6 -16.54 10.14 -4.44
C LYS A 6 -15.75 11.08 -3.52
N VAL A 7 -16.28 11.42 -2.34
CA VAL A 7 -15.56 12.26 -1.36
C VAL A 7 -14.39 11.49 -0.74
N ILE A 8 -14.58 10.19 -0.45
CA ILE A 8 -13.52 9.33 0.12
C ILE A 8 -12.42 9.02 -0.91
N VAL A 9 -12.74 8.98 -2.20
CA VAL A 9 -11.80 8.58 -3.27
C VAL A 9 -11.14 9.77 -3.96
N ASN A 10 -11.83 10.90 -4.13
CA ASN A 10 -11.34 12.02 -4.96
C ASN A 10 -10.51 13.06 -4.19
N ASP A 11 -10.71 13.22 -2.88
CA ASP A 11 -9.92 14.16 -2.04
C ASP A 11 -8.72 13.49 -1.32
N TYR A 12 -8.57 12.17 -1.44
CA TYR A 12 -7.61 11.38 -0.65
C TYR A 12 -6.50 10.73 -1.49
N GLY A 13 -6.03 11.39 -2.56
CA GLY A 13 -4.83 10.95 -3.28
C GLY A 13 -3.62 10.70 -2.34
N TRP A 14 -3.54 11.48 -1.26
CA TRP A 14 -2.56 11.34 -0.19
C TRP A 14 -2.69 10.06 0.63
N ILE A 15 -3.89 9.48 0.80
CA ILE A 15 -4.06 8.21 1.53
C ILE A 15 -3.47 7.07 0.72
N HIS A 16 -3.80 6.97 -0.57
CA HIS A 16 -3.25 5.91 -1.42
C HIS A 16 -1.74 6.02 -1.56
N LEU A 17 -1.22 7.26 -1.65
CA LEU A 17 0.21 7.52 -1.66
C LEU A 17 0.88 7.13 -0.33
N SER A 18 0.30 7.55 0.81
CA SER A 18 0.84 7.26 2.14
C SER A 18 0.80 5.76 2.46
N LEU A 19 -0.29 5.07 2.12
CA LEU A 19 -0.40 3.61 2.26
C LEU A 19 0.62 2.91 1.36
N GLY A 20 0.77 3.35 0.12
CA GLY A 20 1.80 2.84 -0.79
C GLY A 20 3.21 3.03 -0.23
N LEU A 21 3.55 4.22 0.24
CA LEU A 21 4.86 4.55 0.84
C LEU A 21 5.14 3.72 2.09
N PHE A 22 4.18 3.64 3.00
CA PHE A 22 4.31 2.84 4.22
C PHE A 22 4.49 1.35 3.89
N GLY A 23 3.70 0.83 2.94
CA GLY A 23 3.81 -0.54 2.47
C GLY A 23 5.18 -0.84 1.85
N ASN A 24 5.67 0.03 0.98
CA ASN A 24 7.00 -0.10 0.36
C ASN A 24 8.12 -0.07 1.41
N PHE A 25 8.02 0.82 2.39
CA PHE A 25 9.01 0.92 3.46
C PHE A 25 9.04 -0.35 4.34
N ALA A 26 7.88 -0.82 4.79
CA ALA A 26 7.78 -2.04 5.58
C ALA A 26 8.28 -3.27 4.80
N PHE A 27 7.95 -3.37 3.51
CA PHE A 27 8.45 -4.41 2.62
C PHE A 27 9.97 -4.37 2.48
N PHE A 28 10.54 -3.18 2.27
CA PHE A 28 11.98 -2.99 2.15
C PHE A 28 12.72 -3.39 3.43
N VAL A 29 12.26 -2.93 4.60
CA VAL A 29 12.83 -3.30 5.90
C VAL A 29 12.68 -4.80 6.14
N GLY A 30 11.50 -5.37 5.87
CA GLY A 30 11.27 -6.81 5.95
C GLY A 30 12.24 -7.61 5.09
N SER A 31 12.52 -7.14 3.87
CA SER A 31 13.46 -7.75 2.94
C SER A 31 14.90 -7.72 3.45
N ILE A 32 15.32 -6.65 4.15
CA ILE A 32 16.64 -6.58 4.79
C ILE A 32 16.77 -7.62 5.91
N LEU A 33 15.69 -7.88 6.66
CA LEU A 33 15.71 -8.88 7.74
C LEU A 33 15.83 -10.33 7.24
N PHE A 34 15.67 -10.59 5.95
CA PHE A 34 15.97 -11.89 5.35
C PHE A 34 17.46 -12.13 5.08
N LEU A 35 18.34 -11.13 5.28
CA LEU A 35 19.77 -11.36 5.14
C LEU A 35 20.28 -12.36 6.20
N PRO A 36 21.27 -13.21 5.87
CA PRO A 36 21.79 -14.23 6.80
C PRO A 36 22.29 -13.67 8.14
N ARG A 37 22.71 -12.40 8.16
CA ARG A 37 23.14 -11.72 9.39
C ARG A 37 22.01 -11.49 10.40
N PHE A 38 20.75 -11.55 9.97
CA PHE A 38 19.57 -11.25 10.77
C PHE A 38 18.62 -12.45 10.92
N GLU A 39 19.10 -13.69 10.73
CA GLU A 39 18.25 -14.89 10.80
C GLU A 39 17.38 -14.96 12.08
N MET A 40 17.89 -14.50 13.22
CA MET A 40 17.10 -14.45 14.47
C MET A 40 15.84 -13.56 14.38
N TYR A 41 15.77 -12.64 13.43
CA TYR A 41 14.65 -11.73 13.19
C TYR A 41 13.81 -12.12 11.98
N GLN A 42 14.03 -13.30 11.39
CA GLN A 42 13.40 -13.69 10.13
C GLN A 42 11.86 -13.72 10.23
N THR A 43 11.30 -14.17 11.35
CA THR A 43 9.84 -14.14 11.57
C THR A 43 9.28 -12.71 11.56
N LEU A 44 10.00 -11.74 12.15
CA LEU A 44 9.61 -10.33 12.09
C LEU A 44 9.74 -9.81 10.66
N GLY A 45 10.79 -10.20 9.93
CA GLY A 45 10.97 -9.90 8.51
C GLY A 45 9.80 -10.38 7.65
N VAL A 46 9.33 -11.61 7.86
CA VAL A 46 8.16 -12.18 7.19
C VAL A 46 6.92 -11.32 7.43
N TRP A 47 6.63 -10.96 8.69
CA TRP A 47 5.45 -10.15 8.99
C TRP A 47 5.53 -8.73 8.41
N LEU A 48 6.68 -8.09 8.46
CA LEU A 48 6.92 -6.79 7.80
C LEU A 48 6.74 -6.89 6.29
N PHE A 49 7.19 -7.99 5.68
CA PHE A 49 7.03 -8.25 4.26
C PHE A 49 5.55 -8.44 3.88
N ILE A 50 4.80 -9.25 4.63
CA ILE A 50 3.37 -9.49 4.41
C ILE A 50 2.57 -8.19 4.55
N ILE A 51 2.78 -7.46 5.65
CA ILE A 51 2.08 -6.20 5.92
C ILE A 51 2.46 -5.15 4.85
N GLY A 52 3.75 -5.07 4.51
CA GLY A 52 4.24 -4.16 3.48
C GLY A 52 3.60 -4.43 2.11
N ALA A 53 3.61 -5.70 1.67
CA ALA A 53 2.98 -6.12 0.43
C ALA A 53 1.46 -5.84 0.40
N PHE A 54 0.78 -6.08 1.52
CA PHE A 54 -0.65 -5.80 1.64
C PHE A 54 -0.97 -4.31 1.47
N PHE A 55 -0.21 -3.42 2.12
CA PHE A 55 -0.43 -1.98 1.97
C PHE A 55 -0.09 -1.45 0.57
N MET A 56 0.94 -2.01 -0.09
CA MET A 56 1.23 -1.69 -1.49
C MET A 56 0.08 -2.10 -2.41
N LEU A 57 -0.52 -3.27 -2.18
CA LEU A 57 -1.69 -3.72 -2.93
C LEU A 57 -2.86 -2.77 -2.73
N LEU A 58 -3.19 -2.40 -1.48
CA LEU A 58 -4.27 -1.46 -1.18
C LEU A 58 -4.04 -0.08 -1.82
N GLY A 59 -2.82 0.44 -1.76
CA GLY A 59 -2.46 1.71 -2.41
C GLY A 59 -2.65 1.66 -3.92
N THR A 60 -2.27 0.55 -4.56
CA THR A 60 -2.38 0.35 -6.01
C THR A 60 -3.83 0.18 -6.45
N VAL A 61 -4.62 -0.65 -5.73
CA VAL A 61 -6.05 -0.83 -6.01
C VAL A 61 -6.81 0.48 -5.83
N GLY A 62 -6.52 1.24 -4.77
CA GLY A 62 -7.12 2.55 -4.56
C GLY A 62 -6.85 3.52 -5.73
N ARG A 63 -5.59 3.62 -6.17
CA ARG A 63 -5.23 4.43 -7.35
C ARG A 63 -5.93 3.98 -8.63
N LEU A 64 -5.99 2.67 -8.88
CA LEU A 64 -6.69 2.11 -10.04
C LEU A 64 -8.17 2.51 -10.06
N LEU A 65 -8.85 2.43 -8.92
CA LEU A 65 -10.26 2.81 -8.80
C LEU A 65 -10.48 4.31 -9.05
N VAL A 66 -9.59 5.18 -8.55
CA VAL A 66 -9.60 6.62 -8.85
C VAL A 66 -9.45 6.86 -10.35
N ASP A 67 -8.44 6.24 -10.98
CA ASP A 67 -8.12 6.44 -12.39
C ASP A 67 -9.27 5.98 -13.31
N ILE A 68 -9.91 4.85 -13.00
CA ILE A 68 -11.06 4.34 -13.74
C ILE A 68 -12.26 5.30 -13.58
N SER A 69 -12.55 5.75 -12.35
CA SER A 69 -13.66 6.67 -12.08
C SER A 69 -13.46 8.05 -12.74
N GLY A 70 -12.23 8.54 -12.78
CA GLY A 70 -11.87 9.79 -13.46
C GLY A 70 -12.01 9.70 -14.98
N LYS A 71 -11.67 8.56 -15.59
CA LYS A 71 -11.79 8.33 -17.04
C LYS A 71 -13.23 8.23 -17.53
N THR A 72 -14.17 7.73 -16.74
CA THR A 72 -15.60 7.65 -17.11
C THR A 72 -16.28 9.01 -17.25
N LYS A 73 -15.63 10.09 -16.79
CA LYS A 73 -16.17 11.46 -16.80
C LYS A 73 -15.65 12.35 -17.93
N LYS A 74 -14.79 11.83 -18.80
CA LYS A 74 -14.21 12.54 -19.95
C LYS A 74 -14.73 11.93 -21.24
#